data_AF-A0A8R1IB94-F1
#
_entry.id   AF-A0A8R1IB94-F1
#
_cell.length_a   1.000
_cell.length_b   1.000
_cell.length_c   1.000
_cell.angle_alpha   90.00
_cell.angle_beta   90.00
_cell.angle_gamma   90.00
#
_symmetry.space_group_name_H-M   'P 1'
#
loop_
_entity.id
_entity.type
_entity.pdbx_description
1 polymer ?
#
loop_
_entity_poly.entity_id
_entity_poly.type
_entity_poly.pdbx_seq_one_letter_code
_entity_poly.pdbx_strand_id
1 'polypeptide(L)'
;LSDLIPFKLPANLDGKPANVDHRIAIVMVVTSDTKFENYDIAIQSVRCYSRIHNYEFILAVDTDFNCEHKDNFFRRHCVSAKILPLFDAIAFLDADIGIINPKRKIEEYMQDGIDIVFYDRFYNWEVVAGSYIAKNTQYAIDLLNDFADYEFKLPNSFHGTDNGALHIFLAEKLFPNARIQIEICQQVYNKSKDYDDLFTYEACIRAIWGTGTDFGKGTGWARDGWLTSMLWHEDLDFMIHGWKTEQLEETPNVTIKLNQEGRNRWYNPLGGPIHLLKCSPQNMTWSYDPRLLGDKEEILKCLEKFEKEVARDQVNSYSRMTSMLSR
;
A
#
# COMPACT_ATOMS: atom_id res chain seq x y z
N LEU A 1 8.40 -20.87 5.02
CA LEU A 1 7.19 -20.83 4.16
C LEU A 1 6.56 -22.20 3.88
N SER A 2 7.18 -23.34 4.24
CA SER A 2 6.67 -24.68 3.87
C SER A 2 5.28 -25.05 4.44
N ASP A 3 4.83 -24.34 5.47
CA ASP A 3 3.53 -24.48 6.11
C ASP A 3 2.46 -23.53 5.55
N LEU A 4 2.83 -22.69 4.57
CA LEU A 4 1.94 -21.70 3.99
C LEU A 4 1.02 -22.36 2.96
N ILE A 5 -0.28 -22.27 3.21
CA ILE A 5 -1.32 -22.80 2.33
C ILE A 5 -2.10 -21.61 1.76
N PRO A 6 -2.13 -21.43 0.42
CA PRO A 6 -2.96 -20.41 -0.19
C PRO A 6 -4.42 -20.55 0.21
N PHE A 7 -5.05 -19.42 0.49
CA PHE A 7 -6.45 -19.35 0.87
C PHE A 7 -7.35 -19.77 -0.30
N LYS A 8 -8.42 -20.50 0.01
CA LYS A 8 -9.48 -20.86 -0.92
C LYS A 8 -10.79 -20.27 -0.42
N LEU A 9 -11.56 -19.66 -1.32
CA LEU A 9 -12.90 -19.18 -0.98
C LEU A 9 -13.77 -20.35 -0.50
N PRO A 10 -14.51 -20.18 0.61
CA PRO A 10 -15.47 -21.18 1.04
C PRO A 10 -16.63 -21.26 0.03
N ALA A 11 -17.18 -22.47 -0.15
CA ALA A 11 -18.30 -22.71 -1.08
C ALA A 11 -19.60 -21.99 -0.70
N ASN A 12 -19.72 -21.52 0.55
CA ASN A 12 -20.85 -20.73 1.04
C ASN A 12 -20.32 -19.49 1.79
N LEU A 13 -20.67 -18.30 1.29
CA LEU A 13 -20.29 -17.01 1.88
C LEU A 13 -21.23 -16.58 3.03
N ASP A 14 -22.39 -17.23 3.18
CA ASP A 14 -23.40 -16.90 4.19
C ASP A 14 -23.03 -17.37 5.61
N GLY A 15 -21.96 -18.17 5.73
CA GLY A 15 -21.48 -18.70 6.99
C GLY A 15 -20.53 -17.74 7.70
N LYS A 16 -21.00 -16.60 8.23
CA LYS A 16 -20.26 -15.94 9.33
C LYS A 16 -20.28 -16.92 10.52
N PRO A 17 -19.15 -17.48 10.98
CA PRO A 17 -19.17 -18.30 12.17
C PRO A 17 -19.70 -17.46 13.32
N ALA A 18 -20.75 -17.96 13.97
CA ALA A 18 -21.26 -17.31 15.16
C ALA A 18 -20.15 -17.27 16.21
N ASN A 19 -19.97 -16.10 16.84
CA ASN A 19 -19.30 -15.92 18.13
C ASN A 19 -17.79 -15.55 18.15
N VAL A 20 -17.34 -14.64 17.27
CA VAL A 20 -16.12 -13.84 17.50
C VAL A 20 -16.42 -12.39 17.13
N ASP A 21 -16.45 -11.49 18.10
CA ASP A 21 -16.57 -10.05 17.84
C ASP A 21 -15.31 -9.54 17.11
N HIS A 22 -15.51 -8.78 16.03
CA HIS A 22 -14.48 -8.06 15.25
C HIS A 22 -13.41 -8.94 14.57
N ARG A 23 -13.74 -9.56 13.44
CA ARG A 23 -12.77 -10.31 12.62
C ARG A 23 -12.12 -9.39 11.58
N ILE A 24 -10.86 -9.02 11.80
CA ILE A 24 -10.02 -8.34 10.80
C ILE A 24 -9.11 -9.36 10.13
N ALA A 25 -9.01 -9.30 8.80
CA ALA A 25 -8.03 -10.08 8.03
C ALA A 25 -6.98 -9.17 7.40
N ILE A 26 -5.73 -9.63 7.34
CA ILE A 26 -4.68 -9.04 6.51
C ILE A 26 -4.57 -9.88 5.24
N VAL A 27 -4.84 -9.26 4.10
CA VAL A 27 -4.96 -9.93 2.80
C VAL A 27 -3.78 -9.54 1.91
N MET A 28 -3.02 -10.53 1.49
CA MET A 28 -2.04 -10.41 0.42
C MET A 28 -2.53 -11.21 -0.79
N VAL A 29 -2.50 -10.60 -1.97
CA VAL A 29 -2.87 -11.26 -3.23
C VAL A 29 -1.63 -11.38 -4.10
N VAL A 30 -1.38 -12.58 -4.61
CA VAL A 30 -0.23 -12.91 -5.45
C VAL A 30 -0.66 -13.65 -6.70
N THR A 31 0.17 -13.64 -7.74
CA THR A 31 -0.07 -14.42 -8.96
C THR A 31 0.36 -15.88 -8.76
N SER A 32 -0.17 -16.80 -9.57
CA SER A 32 0.17 -18.23 -9.48
C SER A 32 1.65 -18.57 -9.72
N ASP A 33 2.38 -17.70 -10.42
CA ASP A 33 3.82 -17.84 -10.69
C ASP A 33 4.71 -17.12 -9.65
N THR A 34 4.10 -16.40 -8.71
CA THR A 34 4.83 -15.74 -7.62
C THR A 34 5.50 -16.77 -6.72
N LYS A 35 6.83 -16.66 -6.56
CA LYS A 35 7.59 -17.41 -5.57
C LYS A 35 7.54 -16.69 -4.23
N PHE A 36 6.94 -17.31 -3.21
CA PHE A 36 6.77 -16.68 -1.90
C PHE A 36 8.10 -16.35 -1.22
N GLU A 37 9.18 -17.06 -1.57
CA GLU A 37 10.54 -16.81 -1.11
C GLU A 37 11.05 -15.41 -1.49
N ASN A 38 10.51 -14.82 -2.57
CA ASN A 38 10.83 -13.46 -2.99
C ASN A 38 10.36 -12.39 -1.99
N TYR A 39 9.50 -12.78 -1.04
CA TYR A 39 8.89 -11.89 -0.05
C TYR A 39 8.90 -12.51 1.37
N ASP A 40 9.79 -13.47 1.63
CA ASP A 40 9.73 -14.29 2.86
C ASP A 40 9.72 -13.45 4.14
N ILE A 41 10.62 -12.47 4.25
CA ILE A 41 10.74 -11.63 5.46
C ILE A 41 9.45 -10.82 5.67
N ALA A 42 8.91 -10.23 4.62
CA ALA A 42 7.64 -9.49 4.66
C ALA A 42 6.50 -10.41 5.09
N ILE A 43 6.30 -11.54 4.40
CA ILE A 43 5.25 -12.51 4.71
C ILE A 43 5.37 -13.03 6.14
N GLN A 44 6.55 -13.44 6.62
CA GLN A 44 6.70 -13.91 8.00
C GLN A 44 6.37 -12.81 9.02
N SER A 45 6.73 -11.55 8.72
CA SER A 45 6.42 -10.41 9.60
C SER A 45 4.93 -10.20 9.76
N VAL A 46 4.17 -10.24 8.66
CA VAL A 46 2.71 -10.12 8.68
C VAL A 46 2.06 -11.33 9.35
N ARG A 47 2.56 -12.55 9.10
CA ARG A 47 2.06 -13.78 9.77
C ARG A 47 2.25 -13.71 11.29
N CYS A 48 3.42 -13.27 11.75
CA CYS A 48 3.69 -13.12 13.17
C CYS A 48 2.79 -12.05 13.81
N TYR A 49 2.68 -10.90 13.15
CA TYR A 49 1.81 -9.80 13.58
C TYR A 49 0.34 -10.21 13.66
N SER A 50 -0.15 -10.97 12.68
CA SER A 50 -1.52 -11.50 12.68
C SER A 50 -1.78 -12.39 13.91
N ARG A 51 -0.83 -13.28 14.27
CA ARG A 51 -0.92 -14.10 15.50
C ARG A 51 -0.90 -13.28 16.79
N ILE A 52 -0.14 -12.19 16.81
CA ILE A 52 -0.04 -11.30 17.98
C ILE A 52 -1.38 -10.63 18.26
N HIS A 53 -2.06 -10.12 17.23
CA HIS A 53 -3.31 -9.36 17.40
C HIS A 53 -4.58 -10.17 17.15
N ASN A 54 -4.44 -11.47 16.92
CA ASN A 54 -5.56 -12.35 16.57
C ASN A 54 -6.30 -11.90 15.29
N TYR A 55 -5.55 -11.38 14.31
CA TYR A 55 -6.03 -11.17 12.95
C TYR A 55 -5.87 -12.45 12.13
N GLU A 56 -6.68 -12.57 11.09
CA GLU A 56 -6.55 -13.65 10.11
C GLU A 56 -5.54 -13.26 9.03
N PHE A 57 -4.55 -14.10 8.78
CA PHE A 57 -3.62 -13.90 7.67
C PHE A 57 -4.10 -14.66 6.43
N ILE A 58 -4.33 -13.94 5.34
CA ILE A 58 -4.80 -14.50 4.08
C ILE A 58 -3.77 -14.23 3.00
N LEU A 59 -3.22 -15.32 2.45
CA LEU A 59 -2.48 -15.27 1.20
C LEU A 59 -3.36 -15.87 0.09
N ALA A 60 -3.87 -15.03 -0.80
CA ALA A 60 -4.73 -15.42 -1.91
C ALA A 60 -3.93 -15.50 -3.22
N VAL A 61 -4.19 -16.54 -4.01
CA VAL A 61 -3.67 -16.64 -5.39
C VAL A 61 -4.76 -16.16 -6.34
N ASP A 62 -4.47 -15.13 -7.12
CA ASP A 62 -5.47 -14.39 -7.91
C ASP A 62 -6.31 -15.26 -8.87
N THR A 63 -5.70 -16.27 -9.50
CA THR A 63 -6.37 -17.16 -10.45
C THR A 63 -7.41 -18.08 -9.82
N ASP A 64 -7.45 -18.21 -8.48
CA ASP A 64 -8.45 -19.03 -7.78
C ASP A 64 -9.82 -18.34 -7.61
N PHE A 65 -9.92 -17.07 -7.97
CA PHE A 65 -11.08 -16.23 -7.63
C PHE A 65 -11.98 -15.90 -8.81
N ASN A 66 -11.71 -16.40 -10.02
CA ASN A 66 -12.49 -16.09 -11.23
C ASN A 66 -12.71 -14.57 -11.43
N CYS A 67 -11.62 -13.80 -11.39
CA CYS A 67 -11.61 -12.38 -11.77
C CYS A 67 -11.16 -12.29 -13.23
N GLU A 68 -11.93 -11.58 -14.06
CA GLU A 68 -11.72 -11.55 -15.53
C GLU A 68 -10.61 -10.59 -15.97
N HIS A 69 -10.13 -9.74 -15.05
CA HIS A 69 -9.10 -8.73 -15.31
C HIS A 69 -7.78 -9.36 -15.78
N LYS A 70 -7.13 -8.75 -16.77
CA LYS A 70 -5.89 -9.31 -17.36
C LYS A 70 -4.66 -8.86 -16.58
N ASP A 71 -4.62 -7.58 -16.24
CA ASP A 71 -3.62 -6.98 -15.39
C ASP A 71 -3.78 -7.48 -13.94
N ASN A 72 -2.73 -8.12 -13.42
CA ASN A 72 -2.72 -8.67 -12.07
C ASN A 72 -2.89 -7.58 -10.99
N PHE A 73 -2.48 -6.35 -11.28
CA PHE A 73 -2.65 -5.21 -10.38
C PHE A 73 -4.11 -4.78 -10.24
N PHE A 74 -4.98 -5.05 -11.23
CA PHE A 74 -6.43 -4.85 -11.10
C PHE A 74 -7.12 -6.08 -10.52
N ARG A 75 -6.71 -7.30 -10.90
CA ARG A 75 -7.26 -8.54 -10.35
C ARG A 75 -7.23 -8.57 -8.82
N ARG A 76 -6.18 -8.07 -8.18
CA ARG A 76 -6.05 -8.05 -6.73
C ARG A 76 -7.20 -7.33 -6.02
N HIS A 77 -7.77 -6.29 -6.62
CA HIS A 77 -8.90 -5.55 -6.04
C HIS A 77 -10.21 -6.33 -6.15
N CYS A 78 -10.43 -7.04 -7.26
CA CYS A 78 -11.55 -7.99 -7.39
C CYS A 78 -11.42 -9.15 -6.38
N VAL A 79 -10.22 -9.70 -6.19
CA VAL A 79 -9.95 -10.75 -5.19
C VAL A 79 -10.26 -10.24 -3.78
N SER A 80 -9.75 -9.05 -3.42
CA SER A 80 -10.04 -8.40 -2.15
C SER A 80 -11.54 -8.17 -1.93
N ALA A 81 -12.28 -7.74 -2.96
CA ALA A 81 -13.73 -7.57 -2.90
C ALA A 81 -14.49 -8.89 -2.64
N LYS A 82 -13.99 -10.03 -3.13
CA LYS A 82 -14.57 -11.36 -2.87
C LYS A 82 -14.23 -11.91 -1.48
N ILE A 83 -13.11 -11.49 -0.89
CA ILE A 83 -12.69 -11.91 0.46
C ILE A 83 -13.38 -11.07 1.53
N LEU A 84 -13.56 -9.77 1.29
CA LEU A 84 -14.11 -8.79 2.24
C LEU A 84 -15.41 -9.25 2.94
N PRO A 85 -16.42 -9.85 2.26
CA PRO A 85 -17.65 -10.30 2.90
C PRO A 85 -17.47 -11.30 4.05
N LEU A 86 -16.35 -12.02 4.07
CA LEU A 86 -16.05 -13.01 5.11
C LEU A 86 -15.62 -12.35 6.43
N PHE A 87 -15.14 -11.12 6.42
CA PHE A 87 -14.57 -10.43 7.59
C PHE A 87 -15.38 -9.19 7.94
N ASP A 88 -15.08 -8.54 9.06
CA ASP A 88 -15.69 -7.24 9.38
C ASP A 88 -14.88 -6.09 8.74
N ALA A 89 -13.58 -6.31 8.54
CA ALA A 89 -12.72 -5.50 7.71
C ALA A 89 -11.55 -6.32 7.16
N ILE A 90 -10.94 -5.85 6.07
CA ILE A 90 -9.66 -6.34 5.58
C ILE A 90 -8.65 -5.20 5.51
N ALA A 91 -7.39 -5.50 5.81
CA ALA A 91 -6.24 -4.70 5.42
C ALA A 91 -5.57 -5.39 4.23
N PHE A 92 -5.72 -4.83 3.03
CA PHE A 92 -5.01 -5.29 1.85
C PHE A 92 -3.58 -4.74 1.88
N LEU A 93 -2.59 -5.62 1.67
CA LEU A 93 -1.16 -5.29 1.59
C LEU A 93 -0.53 -5.98 0.37
N ASP A 94 0.33 -5.28 -0.35
CA ASP A 94 1.27 -5.92 -1.28
C ASP A 94 2.27 -6.82 -0.54
N ALA A 95 2.71 -7.87 -1.22
CA ALA A 95 3.55 -8.91 -0.62
C ALA A 95 4.91 -8.40 -0.12
N ASP A 96 5.39 -7.26 -0.62
CA ASP A 96 6.63 -6.61 -0.20
C ASP A 96 6.45 -5.58 0.93
N ILE A 97 5.26 -5.48 1.54
CA ILE A 97 5.03 -4.68 2.74
C ILE A 97 5.26 -5.55 3.98
N GLY A 98 6.28 -5.20 4.77
CA GLY A 98 6.61 -5.86 6.04
C GLY A 98 6.18 -5.06 7.26
N ILE A 99 5.80 -5.75 8.34
CA ILE A 99 5.59 -5.12 9.66
C ILE A 99 6.95 -4.87 10.30
N ILE A 100 7.18 -3.63 10.73
CA ILE A 100 8.36 -3.29 11.54
C ILE A 100 8.03 -3.05 13.01
N ASN A 101 6.84 -2.56 13.31
CA ASN A 101 6.41 -2.34 14.69
C ASN A 101 5.15 -3.15 15.02
N PRO A 102 5.29 -4.29 15.73
CA PRO A 102 4.15 -5.14 16.05
C PRO A 102 3.26 -4.57 17.15
N LYS A 103 3.60 -3.44 17.79
CA LYS A 103 2.78 -2.82 18.84
C LYS A 103 1.63 -1.97 18.28
N ARG A 104 1.77 -1.47 17.04
CA ARG A 104 0.76 -0.68 16.34
C ARG A 104 -0.40 -1.57 15.92
N LYS A 105 -1.61 -1.01 15.82
CA LYS A 105 -2.83 -1.73 15.45
C LYS A 105 -3.43 -1.21 14.15
N ILE A 106 -4.05 -2.10 13.37
CA ILE A 106 -4.75 -1.73 12.13
C ILE A 106 -5.92 -0.78 12.43
N GLU A 107 -6.60 -1.01 13.56
CA GLU A 107 -7.74 -0.24 14.02
C GLU A 107 -7.41 1.23 14.27
N GLU A 108 -6.14 1.60 14.51
CA GLU A 108 -5.71 3.00 14.63
C GLU A 108 -5.97 3.81 13.35
N TYR A 109 -6.12 3.13 12.21
CA TYR A 109 -6.37 3.73 10.90
C TYR A 109 -7.82 3.53 10.44
N MET A 110 -8.67 2.95 11.29
CA MET A 110 -10.10 2.77 11.03
C MET A 110 -10.90 3.86 11.74
N GLN A 111 -11.52 4.75 10.97
CA GLN A 111 -12.39 5.79 11.51
C GLN A 111 -13.87 5.42 11.39
N ASP A 112 -14.70 5.79 12.36
CA ASP A 112 -16.15 5.62 12.28
C ASP A 112 -16.74 6.38 11.09
N GLY A 113 -17.72 5.78 10.43
CA GLY A 113 -18.34 6.36 9.23
C GLY A 113 -17.50 6.31 7.95
N ILE A 114 -16.25 5.82 8.00
CA ILE A 114 -15.42 5.59 6.82
C ILE A 114 -15.44 4.11 6.43
N ASP A 115 -15.82 3.84 5.19
CA ASP A 115 -15.93 2.49 4.61
C ASP A 115 -14.60 1.94 4.09
N ILE A 116 -13.77 2.80 3.49
CA ILE A 116 -12.46 2.44 2.95
C ILE A 116 -11.47 3.58 3.19
N VAL A 117 -10.23 3.22 3.53
CA VAL A 117 -9.14 4.15 3.76
C VAL A 117 -8.00 3.81 2.82
N PHE A 118 -7.65 4.77 1.97
CA PHE A 118 -6.38 4.82 1.25
C PHE A 118 -5.48 5.87 1.92
N TYR A 119 -4.20 5.91 1.54
CA TYR A 119 -3.27 6.92 2.06
C TYR A 119 -2.30 7.41 0.98
N ASP A 120 -1.77 8.61 1.21
CA ASP A 120 -0.81 9.24 0.31
C ASP A 120 0.55 8.55 0.38
N ARG A 121 1.14 8.32 -0.78
CA ARG A 121 2.52 7.88 -0.92
C ARG A 121 3.46 9.00 -0.52
N PHE A 122 4.52 8.69 0.23
CA PHE A 122 5.37 9.73 0.78
C PHE A 122 6.24 10.45 -0.27
N TYR A 123 6.71 9.74 -1.30
CA TYR A 123 7.73 10.31 -2.19
C TYR A 123 7.21 11.09 -3.40
N ASN A 124 5.91 11.09 -3.62
CA ASN A 124 5.24 11.85 -4.66
C ASN A 124 3.85 12.25 -4.16
N TRP A 125 2.91 12.51 -5.06
CA TRP A 125 1.54 12.91 -4.73
C TRP A 125 0.54 11.82 -5.13
N GLU A 126 1.02 10.57 -5.23
CA GLU A 126 0.19 9.41 -5.47
C GLU A 126 -0.63 9.04 -4.23
N VAL A 127 -1.83 8.52 -4.42
CA VAL A 127 -2.49 7.62 -3.47
C VAL A 127 -1.99 6.20 -3.73
N VAL A 128 -1.68 5.45 -2.66
CA VAL A 128 -1.17 4.09 -2.79
C VAL A 128 -2.30 3.10 -3.11
N ALA A 129 -2.19 2.38 -4.23
CA ALA A 129 -3.08 1.27 -4.59
C ALA A 129 -2.61 -0.09 -4.03
N GLY A 130 -1.32 -0.19 -3.67
CA GLY A 130 -0.72 -1.40 -3.09
C GLY A 130 -1.13 -1.69 -1.64
N SER A 131 -1.95 -0.84 -1.02
CA SER A 131 -2.49 -1.10 0.31
C SER A 131 -3.69 -0.21 0.65
N TYR A 132 -4.70 -0.77 1.32
CA TYR A 132 -5.86 -0.05 1.87
C TYR A 132 -6.51 -0.85 3.00
N ILE A 133 -7.34 -0.19 3.81
CA ILE A 133 -8.20 -0.83 4.80
C ILE A 133 -9.65 -0.64 4.37
N ALA A 134 -10.40 -1.73 4.23
CA ALA A 134 -11.80 -1.71 3.81
C ALA A 134 -12.68 -2.43 4.84
N LYS A 135 -13.76 -1.79 5.26
CA LYS A 135 -14.80 -2.39 6.10
C LYS A 135 -15.77 -3.18 5.24
N ASN A 136 -16.36 -4.23 5.80
CA ASN A 136 -17.34 -5.04 5.11
C ASN A 136 -18.68 -4.32 5.01
N THR A 137 -18.76 -3.41 4.05
CA THR A 137 -19.98 -2.70 3.65
C THR A 137 -20.18 -2.89 2.16
N GLN A 138 -21.44 -2.82 1.73
CA GLN A 138 -21.76 -2.94 0.30
C GLN A 138 -21.03 -1.87 -0.52
N TYR A 139 -20.90 -0.66 0.01
CA TYR A 139 -20.17 0.43 -0.64
C TYR A 139 -18.70 0.08 -0.88
N ALA A 140 -17.98 -0.43 0.13
CA ALA A 140 -16.57 -0.81 -0.04
C ALA A 140 -16.40 -1.96 -1.03
N ILE A 141 -17.28 -2.96 -1.00
CA ILE A 141 -17.28 -4.09 -1.95
C ILE A 141 -17.49 -3.58 -3.38
N ASP A 142 -18.50 -2.74 -3.60
CA ASP A 142 -18.82 -2.18 -4.91
C ASP A 142 -17.67 -1.28 -5.41
N LEU A 143 -17.10 -0.45 -4.54
CA LEU A 143 -15.97 0.42 -4.89
C LEU A 143 -14.74 -0.38 -5.33
N LEU A 144 -14.40 -1.49 -4.64
CA LEU A 144 -13.27 -2.34 -5.00
C LEU A 144 -13.50 -3.08 -6.34
N ASN A 145 -14.74 -3.53 -6.60
CA ASN A 145 -15.10 -4.12 -7.90
C ASN A 145 -15.04 -3.06 -9.02
N ASP A 146 -15.61 -1.88 -8.79
CA ASP A 146 -15.58 -0.77 -9.74
C ASP A 146 -14.13 -0.31 -10.04
N PHE A 147 -13.26 -0.33 -9.02
CA PHE A 147 -11.85 0.00 -9.20
C PHE A 147 -11.14 -1.08 -10.01
N ALA A 148 -11.41 -2.36 -9.75
CA ALA A 148 -10.89 -3.46 -10.56
C ALA A 148 -11.34 -3.31 -12.04
N ASP A 149 -12.62 -3.04 -12.26
CA ASP A 149 -13.21 -2.86 -13.60
C ASP A 149 -12.69 -1.61 -14.33
N TYR A 150 -12.01 -0.70 -13.63
CA TYR A 150 -11.38 0.45 -14.25
C TYR A 150 -10.26 0.05 -15.22
N GLU A 151 -9.74 -1.18 -15.15
CA GLU A 151 -8.84 -1.75 -16.17
C GLU A 151 -9.41 -1.54 -17.60
N PHE A 152 -10.72 -1.73 -17.78
CA PHE A 152 -11.37 -1.65 -19.09
C PHE A 152 -11.56 -0.22 -19.61
N LYS A 153 -11.19 0.79 -18.81
CA LYS A 153 -11.25 2.22 -19.15
C LYS A 153 -9.86 2.86 -19.29
N LEU A 154 -8.80 2.08 -19.13
CA LEU A 154 -7.43 2.57 -19.24
C LEU A 154 -7.15 3.16 -20.63
N PRO A 155 -6.31 4.21 -20.70
CA PRO A 155 -5.88 4.73 -21.99
C PRO A 155 -4.87 3.79 -22.64
N ASN A 156 -4.75 3.86 -23.96
CA ASN A 156 -3.72 3.14 -24.73
C ASN A 156 -2.32 3.78 -24.63
N SER A 157 -2.07 4.57 -23.58
CA SER A 157 -0.83 5.31 -23.30
C SER A 157 -0.11 4.70 -22.09
N PHE A 158 1.05 5.24 -21.70
CA PHE A 158 1.69 4.82 -20.45
C PHE A 158 0.83 5.23 -19.25
N HIS A 159 0.27 4.26 -18.53
CA HIS A 159 -0.81 4.52 -17.58
C HIS A 159 -0.52 4.14 -16.13
N GLY A 160 0.60 3.47 -15.83
CA GLY A 160 0.98 3.12 -14.45
C GLY A 160 0.05 2.13 -13.74
N THR A 161 -0.59 1.24 -14.50
CA THR A 161 -1.51 0.19 -14.01
C THR A 161 -2.61 0.75 -13.11
N ASP A 162 -2.92 0.06 -12.01
CA ASP A 162 -3.97 0.42 -11.05
C ASP A 162 -3.61 1.66 -10.22
N ASN A 163 -2.33 1.87 -9.89
CA ASN A 163 -1.90 3.03 -9.10
C ASN A 163 -2.17 4.34 -9.87
N GLY A 164 -1.84 4.37 -11.16
CA GLY A 164 -2.20 5.50 -12.03
C GLY A 164 -3.72 5.66 -12.16
N ALA A 165 -4.44 4.56 -12.38
CA ALA A 165 -5.90 4.57 -12.54
C ALA A 165 -6.68 5.03 -11.29
N LEU A 166 -6.18 4.71 -10.09
CA LEU A 166 -6.81 5.03 -8.81
C LEU A 166 -7.17 6.52 -8.70
N HIS A 167 -6.30 7.38 -9.21
CA HIS A 167 -6.47 8.83 -9.16
C HIS A 167 -7.70 9.30 -9.93
N ILE A 168 -7.79 8.98 -11.23
CA ILE A 168 -8.95 9.40 -12.03
C ILE A 168 -10.22 8.68 -11.58
N PHE A 169 -10.13 7.41 -11.19
CA PHE A 169 -11.26 6.67 -10.63
C PHE A 169 -11.86 7.37 -9.40
N LEU A 170 -11.02 7.73 -8.42
CA LEU A 170 -11.47 8.46 -7.24
C LEU A 170 -11.95 9.87 -7.59
N ALA A 171 -11.31 10.56 -8.54
CA ALA A 171 -11.76 11.88 -8.97
C ALA A 171 -13.17 11.86 -9.58
N GLU A 172 -13.46 10.89 -10.45
CA GLU A 172 -14.79 10.70 -11.05
C GLU A 172 -15.87 10.40 -10.01
N LYS A 173 -15.54 9.59 -8.99
CA LYS A 173 -16.46 9.21 -7.91
C LYS A 173 -16.71 10.36 -6.92
N LEU A 174 -15.65 11.03 -6.47
CA LEU A 174 -15.69 12.00 -5.37
C LEU A 174 -16.02 13.42 -5.84
N PHE A 175 -15.69 13.77 -7.09
CA PHE A 175 -15.86 15.12 -7.64
C PHE A 175 -16.68 15.13 -8.94
N PRO A 176 -17.93 14.59 -8.94
CA PRO A 176 -18.72 14.46 -10.17
C PRO A 176 -19.04 15.82 -10.84
N ASN A 177 -18.98 16.92 -10.08
CA ASN A 177 -19.21 18.27 -10.58
C ASN A 177 -17.96 18.91 -11.21
N ALA A 178 -16.78 18.33 -11.04
CA ALA A 178 -15.51 18.82 -11.60
C ALA A 178 -15.21 18.25 -13.00
N ARG A 179 -16.26 17.97 -13.80
CA ARG A 179 -16.16 17.25 -15.08
C ARG A 179 -15.12 17.86 -16.02
N ILE A 180 -15.11 19.19 -16.18
CA ILE A 180 -14.18 19.86 -17.09
C ILE A 180 -12.72 19.70 -16.63
N GLN A 181 -12.47 19.78 -15.32
CA GLN A 181 -11.14 19.61 -14.75
C GLN A 181 -10.67 18.16 -14.91
N ILE A 182 -11.55 17.19 -14.65
CA ILE A 182 -11.26 15.76 -14.86
C ILE A 182 -10.93 15.48 -16.33
N GLU A 183 -11.71 16.02 -17.27
CA GLU A 183 -11.46 15.88 -18.72
C GLU A 183 -10.10 16.45 -19.14
N ILE A 184 -9.67 17.57 -18.56
CA ILE A 184 -8.33 18.13 -18.81
C ILE A 184 -7.24 17.17 -18.31
N CYS A 185 -7.36 16.66 -17.08
CA CYS A 185 -6.39 15.70 -16.55
C CYS A 185 -6.40 14.39 -17.36
N GLN A 186 -7.56 13.93 -17.81
CA GLN A 186 -7.68 12.75 -18.66
C GLN A 186 -6.98 12.93 -20.01
N GLN A 187 -7.00 14.12 -20.62
CA GLN A 187 -6.22 14.40 -21.83
C GLN A 187 -4.71 14.26 -21.58
N VAL A 188 -4.22 14.67 -20.42
CA VAL A 188 -2.82 14.51 -20.01
C VAL A 188 -2.49 13.02 -19.85
N TYR A 189 -3.37 12.27 -19.18
CA TYR A 189 -3.23 10.82 -18.99
C TYR A 189 -3.15 10.06 -20.32
N ASN A 190 -4.06 10.38 -21.25
CA ASN A 190 -4.13 9.78 -22.59
C ASN A 190 -2.88 10.05 -23.45
N LYS A 191 -2.05 11.04 -23.09
CA LYS A 191 -0.81 11.38 -23.81
C LYS A 191 0.45 10.92 -23.09
N SER A 192 0.31 10.29 -21.93
CA SER A 192 1.43 9.90 -21.08
C SER A 192 2.34 8.87 -21.74
N LYS A 193 3.66 9.06 -21.61
CA LYS A 193 4.68 8.18 -22.23
C LYS A 193 5.60 7.49 -21.23
N ASP A 194 5.68 8.04 -20.03
CA ASP A 194 6.60 7.62 -18.98
C ASP A 194 6.08 8.07 -17.61
N TYR A 195 6.84 7.77 -16.55
CA TYR A 195 6.49 8.16 -15.19
C TYR A 195 6.45 9.68 -14.98
N ASP A 196 7.22 10.45 -15.74
CA ASP A 196 7.24 11.90 -15.63
C ASP A 196 5.92 12.51 -16.12
N ASP A 197 5.41 12.02 -17.25
CA ASP A 197 4.10 12.37 -17.78
C ASP A 197 2.97 11.82 -16.88
N LEU A 198 3.09 10.60 -16.34
CA LEU A 198 2.12 10.00 -15.42
C LEU A 198 1.97 10.84 -14.15
N PHE A 199 3.08 11.14 -13.48
CA PHE A 199 3.10 11.99 -12.29
C PHE A 199 2.51 13.37 -12.60
N THR A 200 2.69 13.89 -13.81
CA THR A 200 2.07 15.15 -14.23
C THR A 200 0.54 15.09 -14.26
N TYR A 201 -0.01 14.00 -14.79
CA TYR A 201 -1.44 13.74 -14.75
C TYR A 201 -1.95 13.59 -13.30
N GLU A 202 -1.24 12.87 -12.45
CA GLU A 202 -1.64 12.69 -11.05
C GLU A 202 -1.64 14.04 -10.31
N ALA A 203 -0.67 14.92 -10.60
CA ALA A 203 -0.62 16.26 -10.02
C ALA A 203 -1.87 17.06 -10.44
N CYS A 204 -2.29 16.95 -11.70
CA CYS A 204 -3.52 17.56 -12.21
C CYS A 204 -4.75 17.08 -11.41
N ILE A 205 -4.87 15.77 -11.17
CA ILE A 205 -5.97 15.21 -10.37
C ILE A 205 -5.92 15.73 -8.93
N ARG A 206 -4.74 15.76 -8.30
CA ARG A 206 -4.58 16.28 -6.94
C ARG A 206 -4.97 17.75 -6.81
N ALA A 207 -4.82 18.55 -7.86
CA ALA A 207 -5.30 19.93 -7.85
C ALA A 207 -6.84 20.05 -7.77
N ILE A 208 -7.58 19.03 -8.24
CA ILE A 208 -9.05 18.96 -8.09
C ILE A 208 -9.42 18.68 -6.63
N TRP A 209 -8.69 17.78 -5.97
CA TRP A 209 -8.93 17.39 -4.58
C TRP A 209 -8.55 18.51 -3.60
N GLY A 210 -7.57 19.34 -3.99
CA GLY A 210 -7.05 20.43 -3.18
C GLY A 210 -6.03 19.96 -2.16
N THR A 211 -5.81 20.78 -1.13
CA THR A 211 -4.82 20.52 -0.07
C THR A 211 -5.40 19.78 1.13
N GLY A 212 -6.71 19.51 1.14
CA GLY A 212 -7.40 18.88 2.25
C GLY A 212 -7.18 17.37 2.24
N THR A 213 -6.52 16.86 3.27
CA THR A 213 -6.47 15.43 3.60
C THR A 213 -6.85 15.29 5.07
N ASP A 214 -7.61 14.24 5.42
CA ASP A 214 -7.90 13.93 6.83
C ASP A 214 -6.63 13.56 7.62
N PHE A 215 -5.57 13.23 6.87
CA PHE A 215 -4.29 12.74 7.35
C PHE A 215 -3.14 13.49 6.67
N GLY A 216 -2.15 13.93 7.45
CA GLY A 216 -0.95 14.56 6.90
C GLY A 216 -0.12 13.59 6.06
N LYS A 217 0.74 14.13 5.20
CA LYS A 217 1.64 13.29 4.41
C LYS A 217 2.59 12.50 5.33
N GLY A 218 2.65 11.19 5.14
CA GLY A 218 3.45 10.30 5.99
C GLY A 218 2.81 9.84 7.29
N THR A 219 1.52 10.10 7.49
CA THR A 219 0.78 9.51 8.62
C THR A 219 0.05 8.22 8.26
N GLY A 220 0.25 7.68 7.04
CA GLY A 220 -0.20 6.34 6.66
C GLY A 220 0.54 5.23 7.41
N TRP A 221 0.08 3.99 7.31
CA TRP A 221 0.68 2.86 8.02
C TRP A 221 1.97 2.33 7.40
N ALA A 222 2.25 2.63 6.13
CA ALA A 222 3.48 2.19 5.48
C ALA A 222 4.19 3.34 4.79
N ARG A 223 5.52 3.30 4.82
CA ARG A 223 6.38 4.16 3.98
C ARG A 223 7.47 3.35 3.30
N ASP A 224 8.04 3.93 2.25
CA ASP A 224 9.24 3.39 1.64
C ASP A 224 10.46 3.54 2.56
N GLY A 225 11.19 2.46 2.77
CA GLY A 225 12.34 2.48 3.69
C GLY A 225 13.55 3.26 3.16
N TRP A 226 13.71 3.34 1.83
CA TRP A 226 14.81 4.07 1.19
C TRP A 226 14.78 5.59 1.44
N LEU A 227 13.65 6.13 1.93
CA LEU A 227 13.50 7.53 2.32
C LEU A 227 14.44 7.97 3.43
N THR A 228 14.82 7.02 4.29
CA THR A 228 15.61 7.25 5.50
C THR A 228 16.74 6.23 5.63
N SER A 229 17.20 5.65 4.51
CA SER A 229 18.22 4.59 4.51
C SER A 229 17.85 3.39 5.40
N MET A 230 16.56 3.03 5.43
CA MET A 230 15.98 1.99 6.31
C MET A 230 16.01 2.29 7.81
N LEU A 231 16.48 3.47 8.23
CA LEU A 231 16.37 3.90 9.61
C LEU A 231 14.90 4.10 9.97
N TRP A 232 14.50 3.59 11.13
CA TRP A 232 13.12 3.61 11.60
C TRP A 232 13.06 3.86 13.11
N HIS A 233 11.88 4.26 13.60
CA HIS A 233 11.63 4.49 15.03
C HIS A 233 10.23 4.00 15.43
N GLU A 234 10.09 3.36 16.60
CA GLU A 234 8.83 2.72 17.02
C GLU A 234 7.65 3.70 17.19
N ASP A 235 7.91 4.94 17.62
CA ASP A 235 6.88 5.98 17.71
C ASP A 235 6.36 6.49 16.35
N LEU A 236 7.07 6.22 15.25
CA LEU A 236 6.76 6.77 13.93
C LEU A 236 6.28 5.68 12.97
N ASP A 237 6.97 4.55 12.95
CA ASP A 237 6.86 3.56 11.90
C ASP A 237 5.99 2.38 12.32
N PHE A 238 5.17 1.91 11.38
CA PHE A 238 4.39 0.69 11.53
C PHE A 238 4.82 -0.38 10.52
N MET A 239 4.71 -0.07 9.22
CA MET A 239 5.10 -0.96 8.14
C MET A 239 6.11 -0.30 7.21
N ILE A 240 6.93 -1.11 6.55
CA ILE A 240 7.89 -0.64 5.54
C ILE A 240 7.62 -1.37 4.23
N HIS A 241 7.50 -0.60 3.15
CA HIS A 241 7.32 -1.09 1.80
C HIS A 241 8.67 -1.42 1.13
N GLY A 242 8.67 -2.42 0.24
CA GLY A 242 9.81 -2.77 -0.62
C GLY A 242 10.69 -3.91 -0.10
N TRP A 243 10.20 -4.77 0.79
CA TRP A 243 10.94 -5.91 1.34
C TRP A 243 11.01 -7.10 0.37
N LYS A 244 11.63 -6.88 -0.80
CA LYS A 244 11.89 -7.92 -1.81
C LYS A 244 13.20 -8.62 -1.52
N THR A 245 13.20 -9.94 -1.41
CA THR A 245 14.39 -10.74 -1.06
C THR A 245 15.54 -10.52 -2.04
N GLU A 246 15.27 -10.31 -3.33
CA GLU A 246 16.31 -10.07 -4.35
C GLU A 246 17.03 -8.71 -4.19
N GLN A 247 16.45 -7.78 -3.43
CA GLN A 247 16.98 -6.45 -3.15
C GLN A 247 17.58 -6.34 -1.74
N LEU A 248 17.60 -7.43 -0.98
CA LEU A 248 18.12 -7.44 0.38
C LEU A 248 19.65 -7.41 0.34
N GLU A 249 20.23 -6.41 1.00
CA GLU A 249 21.68 -6.28 1.20
C GLU A 249 22.07 -6.46 2.67
N GLU A 250 23.34 -6.77 2.91
CA GLU A 250 23.91 -6.79 4.26
C GLU A 250 23.95 -5.36 4.82
N THR A 251 23.39 -5.16 6.01
CA THR A 251 23.46 -3.88 6.71
C THR A 251 24.93 -3.47 6.91
N PRO A 252 25.37 -2.28 6.47
CA PRO A 252 26.76 -1.85 6.60
C PRO A 252 27.26 -1.85 8.06
N ASN A 253 28.54 -2.15 8.26
CA ASN A 253 29.22 -2.05 9.56
C ASN A 253 29.65 -0.61 9.93
N VAL A 254 28.97 0.38 9.38
CA VAL A 254 29.21 1.81 9.63
C VAL A 254 27.91 2.48 10.04
N THR A 255 28.02 3.65 10.67
CA THR A 255 26.84 4.48 10.96
C THR A 255 26.13 4.82 9.65
N ILE A 256 24.89 4.39 9.54
CA ILE A 256 24.01 4.70 8.42
C ILE A 256 23.60 6.17 8.55
N LYS A 257 23.74 6.91 7.46
CA LYS A 257 23.32 8.32 7.41
C LYS A 257 21.86 8.38 7.00
N LEU A 258 21.13 9.35 7.56
CA LEU A 258 19.79 9.69 7.10
C LEU A 258 19.88 10.42 5.76
N ASN A 259 19.61 9.69 4.69
CA ASN A 259 19.48 10.22 3.35
C ASN A 259 18.55 9.35 2.52
N GLN A 260 18.20 9.85 1.33
CA GLN A 260 17.55 9.01 0.32
C GLN A 260 18.61 8.09 -0.27
N GLU A 261 18.31 6.79 -0.30
CA GLU A 261 19.13 5.79 -1.00
C GLU A 261 18.47 5.36 -2.33
N GLY A 262 19.17 4.51 -3.07
CA GLY A 262 18.60 3.90 -4.27
C GLY A 262 17.41 3.00 -3.94
N ARG A 263 16.38 3.03 -4.80
CA ARG A 263 15.12 2.28 -4.63
C ARG A 263 15.25 0.75 -4.80
N ASN A 264 16.43 0.27 -5.18
CA ASN A 264 16.68 -1.13 -5.56
C ASN A 264 17.44 -1.92 -4.49
N ARG A 265 17.52 -1.40 -3.26
CA ARG A 265 18.12 -2.11 -2.14
C ARG A 265 17.41 -1.78 -0.83
N TRP A 266 17.52 -2.69 0.13
CA TRP A 266 17.11 -2.45 1.51
C TRP A 266 17.95 -3.31 2.46
N TYR A 267 17.91 -2.95 3.75
CA TYR A 267 18.61 -3.62 4.83
C TYR A 267 17.58 -4.21 5.78
N ASN A 268 17.77 -5.46 6.22
CA ASN A 268 16.82 -6.11 7.13
C ASN A 268 16.87 -5.46 8.52
N PRO A 269 15.80 -4.79 8.98
CA PRO A 269 15.79 -4.16 10.30
C PRO A 269 15.60 -5.16 11.44
N LEU A 270 15.30 -6.43 11.14
CA LEU A 270 15.19 -7.50 12.12
C LEU A 270 16.57 -8.07 12.44
N GLY A 271 16.84 -8.32 13.72
CA GLY A 271 18.10 -8.91 14.21
C GLY A 271 18.22 -10.42 13.97
N GLY A 272 17.31 -11.02 13.19
CA GLY A 272 17.25 -12.45 12.93
C GLY A 272 15.92 -12.87 12.29
N PRO A 273 15.72 -14.19 12.06
CA PRO A 273 14.49 -14.70 11.48
C PRO A 273 13.31 -14.58 12.45
N ILE A 274 12.11 -14.47 11.88
CA ILE A 274 10.87 -14.50 12.64
C ILE A 274 10.51 -15.94 13.00
N HIS A 275 10.32 -16.18 14.29
CA HIS A 275 9.93 -17.49 14.81
C HIS A 275 8.44 -17.50 15.15
N LEU A 276 7.60 -17.95 14.21
CA LEU A 276 6.14 -17.91 14.35
C LEU A 276 5.57 -18.57 15.62
N LEU A 277 6.25 -19.58 16.16
CA LEU A 277 5.85 -20.24 17.42
C LEU A 277 5.97 -19.33 18.65
N LYS A 278 6.76 -18.25 18.56
CA LYS A 278 6.91 -17.25 19.63
C LYS A 278 5.90 -16.11 19.51
N CYS A 279 5.22 -15.97 18.36
CA CYS A 279 4.27 -14.89 18.10
C CYS A 279 2.93 -15.20 18.78
N SER A 280 2.56 -14.40 19.78
CA SER A 280 1.33 -14.54 20.56
C SER A 280 0.92 -13.19 21.14
N PRO A 281 -0.34 -13.02 21.57
CA PRO A 281 -0.77 -11.77 22.20
C PRO A 281 0.04 -11.36 23.44
N GLN A 282 0.67 -12.32 24.11
CA GLN A 282 1.54 -12.07 25.27
C GLN A 282 2.99 -11.78 24.90
N ASN A 283 3.40 -11.97 23.64
CA ASN A 283 4.77 -11.76 23.19
C ASN A 283 4.83 -10.98 21.88
N MET A 284 5.00 -9.66 22.02
CA MET A 284 5.20 -8.69 20.93
C MET A 284 6.66 -8.28 20.78
N THR A 285 7.58 -8.91 21.51
CA THR A 285 8.99 -8.53 21.52
C THR A 285 9.69 -9.11 20.30
N TRP A 286 10.17 -8.23 19.43
CA TRP A 286 10.96 -8.58 18.25
C TRP A 286 12.42 -8.20 18.47
N SER A 287 13.32 -8.93 17.82
CA SER A 287 14.75 -8.61 17.79
C SER A 287 15.02 -7.72 16.59
N TYR A 288 15.72 -6.60 16.80
CA TYR A 288 16.04 -5.64 15.75
C TYR A 288 17.55 -5.49 15.57
N ASP A 289 17.96 -5.07 14.37
CA ASP A 289 19.32 -4.61 14.12
C ASP A 289 19.47 -3.20 14.72
N PRO A 290 20.28 -3.01 15.78
CA PRO A 290 20.41 -1.72 16.45
C PRO A 290 21.00 -0.64 15.54
N ARG A 291 21.65 -1.00 14.42
CA ARG A 291 22.19 -0.04 13.44
C ARG A 291 21.10 0.64 12.62
N LEU A 292 19.92 0.05 12.56
CA LEU A 292 18.76 0.53 11.79
C LEU A 292 17.73 1.23 12.69
N LEU A 293 17.99 1.34 13.99
CA LEU A 293 17.22 2.18 14.90
C LEU A 293 17.72 3.63 14.77
N GLY A 294 16.87 4.51 14.24
CA GLY A 294 17.17 5.93 14.07
C GLY A 294 16.63 6.80 15.19
N ASP A 295 17.11 8.03 15.30
CA ASP A 295 16.52 9.05 16.16
C ASP A 295 15.22 9.58 15.55
N LYS A 296 14.18 9.73 16.39
CA LYS A 296 12.85 10.18 15.99
C LYS A 296 12.87 11.56 15.33
N GLU A 297 13.54 12.52 15.95
CA GLU A 297 13.56 13.92 15.50
C GLU A 297 14.38 14.06 14.21
N GLU A 298 15.48 13.31 14.10
CA GLU A 298 16.28 13.30 12.88
C GLU A 298 15.52 12.67 11.70
N ILE A 299 14.78 11.57 11.92
CA ILE A 299 13.91 10.96 10.91
C ILE A 299 12.83 11.95 10.46
N LEU A 300 12.11 12.57 11.40
CA LEU A 300 11.06 13.55 11.08
C LEU A 300 11.62 14.73 10.27
N LYS A 301 12.78 15.26 10.65
CA LYS A 301 13.44 16.35 9.92
C LYS A 301 13.86 15.93 8.51
N CYS A 302 14.30 14.69 8.32
CA CYS A 302 14.64 14.15 7.02
C CYS A 302 13.39 14.05 6.12
N LEU A 303 12.29 13.50 6.67
CA LEU A 303 11.01 13.36 5.99
C LEU A 303 10.40 14.72 5.63
N GLU A 304 10.42 15.70 6.53
CA GLU A 304 9.91 17.06 6.28
C GLU A 304 10.71 17.77 5.16
N LYS A 305 12.04 17.59 5.13
CA LYS A 305 12.86 18.11 4.04
C LYS A 305 12.42 17.51 2.70
N PHE A 306 12.17 16.20 2.68
CA PHE A 306 11.78 15.52 1.47
C PHE A 306 10.36 15.89 1.02
N GLU A 307 9.42 16.05 1.95
CA GLU A 307 8.08 16.55 1.65
C GLU A 307 8.13 17.92 0.95
N LYS A 308 9.02 18.82 1.37
CA LYS A 308 9.25 20.11 0.71
C LYS A 308 9.80 19.97 -0.71
N GLU A 309 10.62 18.95 -0.98
CA GLU A 309 11.11 18.64 -2.32
C GLU A 309 9.95 18.14 -3.20
N VAL A 310 9.15 17.20 -2.70
CA VAL A 310 7.98 16.68 -3.42
C VAL A 310 6.96 17.78 -3.74
N ALA A 311 6.70 18.70 -2.81
CA ALA A 311 5.80 19.82 -3.06
C ALA A 311 6.29 20.73 -4.21
N ARG A 312 7.62 20.91 -4.36
CA ARG A 312 8.19 21.64 -5.50
C ARG A 312 8.05 20.86 -6.80
N ASP A 313 8.27 19.56 -6.77
CA ASP A 313 8.13 18.70 -7.95
C ASP A 313 6.68 18.62 -8.45
N GLN A 314 5.71 18.70 -7.53
CA GLN A 314 4.30 18.83 -7.89
C GLN A 314 4.02 20.16 -8.62
N VAL A 315 4.66 21.26 -8.20
CA VAL A 315 4.55 22.55 -8.91
C VAL A 315 5.18 22.47 -10.31
N ASN A 316 6.32 21.80 -10.44
CA ASN A 316 6.97 21.57 -11.73
C ASN A 316 6.07 20.79 -12.70
N SER A 317 5.28 19.85 -12.17
CA SER A 317 4.30 19.09 -12.95
C SER A 317 3.23 19.97 -13.57
N TYR A 318 2.70 20.98 -12.86
CA TYR A 318 1.73 21.91 -13.44
C TYR A 318 2.31 22.69 -14.63
N SER A 319 3.59 23.05 -14.58
CA SER A 319 4.28 23.67 -15.73
C SER A 319 4.36 22.70 -16.92
N ARG A 320 4.77 21.45 -16.68
CA ARG A 320 4.85 20.39 -17.71
C ARG A 320 3.49 20.11 -18.36
N MET A 321 2.40 20.20 -17.59
CA MET A 321 1.03 19.98 -18.05
C MET A 321 0.67 20.84 -19.27
N THR A 322 1.10 22.11 -19.30
CA THR A 322 0.84 23.02 -20.45
C THR A 322 1.45 22.51 -21.76
N SER A 323 2.65 21.92 -21.67
CA SER A 323 3.33 21.32 -22.82
C SER A 323 2.63 20.04 -23.27
N MET A 324 2.14 19.22 -22.34
CA MET A 324 1.41 17.99 -22.68
C MET A 324 0.06 18.27 -23.33
N LEU A 325 -0.67 19.29 -22.86
CA LEU A 325 -1.95 19.68 -23.45
C LEU A 325 -1.80 20.22 -24.88
N SER A 326 -0.64 20.79 -25.22
CA SER A 326 -0.35 21.37 -26.54
C SER A 326 0.20 20.39 -27.58
N ARG A 327 0.56 19.16 -27.19
CA ARG A 327 1.06 18.10 -28.08
C ARG A 327 -0.05 17.43 -28.87
#